data_AF-A0A0G4M7L2-F1
#
_entry.id   AF-A0A0G4M7L2-F1
#
_cell.length_a   1.000
_cell.length_b   1.000
_cell.length_c   1.000
_cell.angle_alpha   90.00
_cell.angle_beta   90.00
_cell.angle_gamma   90.00
#
_symmetry.space_group_name_H-M   'P 1'
#
loop_
_entity.id
_entity.type
_entity.pdbx_description
1 polymer ?
#
loop_
_entity_poly.entity_id
_entity_poly.type
_entity_poly.pdbx_seq_one_letter_code
_entity_poly.pdbx_strand_id
1 'polypeptide(L)'
;MLGNMKSLIVLGYAAAAALAGVTPAVHYEREADIGPRTLSFLGCAALKLVHPAKVFYPGDAVYEAENKAFWSNTQLMNPKCIFRPVNAEDVSAGILNSRLTQTKFAVRGGAHTAIKGFNSIDDGVLMVLSNLTTLAVSSDR
;
A
#
# COMPACT_ATOMS: atom_id res chain seq x y z
N MET A 1 33.94 12.30 -2.63
CA MET A 1 32.57 12.76 -2.32
C MET A 1 31.82 11.58 -1.73
N LEU A 2 31.31 11.76 -0.51
CA LEU A 2 30.96 10.76 0.50
C LEU A 2 29.99 9.66 0.00
N GLY A 3 30.40 8.41 0.19
CA GLY A 3 29.52 7.24 0.26
C GLY A 3 29.26 6.82 1.71
N ASN A 4 28.11 6.17 1.91
CA ASN A 4 27.73 5.32 3.05
C ASN A 4 27.70 5.91 4.47
N MET A 5 26.57 6.54 4.80
CA MET A 5 26.18 6.86 6.18
C MET A 5 25.19 5.81 6.75
N LYS A 6 25.64 4.56 6.92
CA LYS A 6 24.85 3.50 7.57
C LYS A 6 25.58 2.69 8.66
N SER A 7 26.79 3.09 9.08
CA SER A 7 27.64 2.21 9.92
C SER A 7 27.92 2.68 11.36
N LEU A 8 27.11 3.58 11.94
CA LEU A 8 27.50 4.29 13.17
C LEU A 8 26.69 3.99 14.45
N ILE A 9 25.81 2.99 14.49
CA ILE A 9 25.01 2.72 15.71
C ILE A 9 25.39 1.39 16.42
N VAL A 10 26.20 0.51 15.82
CA VAL A 10 26.42 -0.85 16.38
C VAL A 10 27.75 -1.01 17.15
N LEU A 11 28.32 0.06 17.69
CA LEU A 11 29.65 0.01 18.36
C LEU A 11 29.59 0.22 19.89
N GLY A 12 28.45 -0.05 20.54
CA GLY A 12 28.18 0.46 21.88
C GLY A 12 28.14 -0.49 23.08
N TYR A 13 28.02 -1.81 22.93
CA TYR A 13 27.88 -2.69 24.11
C TYR A 13 28.62 -4.01 23.94
N ALA A 14 29.93 -3.97 24.17
CA ALA A 14 30.70 -5.14 24.52
C ALA A 14 31.37 -4.87 25.88
N ALA A 15 30.68 -5.21 26.96
CA ALA A 15 31.28 -5.25 28.30
C ALA A 15 30.84 -6.52 29.03
N ALA A 16 31.80 -7.44 29.12
CA ALA A 16 32.04 -8.45 30.16
C ALA A 16 30.90 -9.40 30.59
N ALA A 17 31.07 -10.69 30.26
CA ALA A 17 31.10 -11.78 31.25
C ALA A 17 31.61 -13.07 30.59
N ALA A 18 32.76 -13.56 31.05
CA ALA A 18 33.21 -14.93 30.82
C ALA A 18 32.86 -15.78 32.05
N LEU A 19 32.67 -17.10 31.81
CA LEU A 19 32.55 -18.21 32.77
C LEU A 19 31.14 -18.65 33.21
N ALA A 20 30.39 -19.23 32.28
CA ALA A 20 29.61 -20.46 32.49
C ALA A 20 29.22 -21.01 31.12
N GLY A 21 29.53 -22.28 30.84
CA GLY A 21 29.26 -22.97 29.58
C GLY A 21 27.78 -23.26 29.33
N VAL A 22 26.94 -22.23 29.36
CA VAL A 22 25.56 -22.27 28.89
C VAL A 22 25.46 -21.16 27.86
N THR A 23 25.54 -21.49 26.58
CA THR A 23 25.06 -20.56 25.56
C THR A 23 23.57 -20.38 25.84
N PRO A 24 23.06 -19.19 26.22
CA PRO A 24 21.66 -18.97 25.97
C PRO A 24 21.49 -19.17 24.46
N ALA A 25 20.49 -19.95 24.05
CA ALA A 25 20.04 -19.88 22.67
C ALA A 25 19.90 -18.38 22.39
N VAL A 26 20.76 -17.86 21.51
CA VAL A 26 20.66 -16.47 21.08
C VAL A 26 19.29 -16.41 20.42
N HIS A 27 18.31 -15.89 21.14
CA HIS A 27 17.07 -15.46 20.54
C HIS A 27 17.51 -14.36 19.58
N TYR A 28 17.68 -14.75 18.32
CA TYR A 28 17.89 -13.83 17.21
C TYR A 28 16.80 -12.76 17.34
N GLU A 29 17.23 -11.52 17.58
CA GLU A 29 16.37 -10.35 17.72
C GLU A 29 15.36 -10.35 16.57
N ARG A 30 14.08 -10.33 16.94
CA ARG A 30 12.92 -10.30 16.03
C ARG A 30 13.15 -9.23 14.96
N GLU A 31 13.39 -9.65 13.72
CA GLU A 31 13.20 -8.79 12.54
C GLU A 31 11.85 -8.09 12.72
N ALA A 32 11.81 -6.75 12.67
CA ALA A 32 10.56 -6.02 12.77
C ALA A 32 9.71 -6.31 11.53
N ASP A 33 9.02 -7.45 11.49
CA ASP A 33 8.00 -7.76 10.51
C ASP A 33 6.84 -6.78 10.75
N ILE A 34 6.92 -5.62 10.10
CA ILE A 34 5.85 -4.64 10.07
C ILE A 34 4.65 -5.34 9.42
N GLY A 35 3.67 -5.70 10.24
CA GLY A 35 2.54 -6.51 9.80
C GLY A 35 1.76 -5.84 8.66
N PRO A 36 1.03 -6.63 7.84
CA PRO A 36 0.30 -6.12 6.66
C PRO A 36 -0.65 -4.95 6.99
N ARG A 37 -1.31 -4.99 8.16
CA ARG A 37 -2.18 -3.90 8.63
C ARG A 37 -1.43 -2.58 8.84
N THR A 38 -0.21 -2.64 9.38
CA THR A 38 0.63 -1.47 9.61
C THR A 38 1.14 -0.92 8.28
N LEU A 39 1.59 -1.79 7.36
CA LEU A 39 1.98 -1.37 6.01
C LEU A 39 0.83 -0.67 5.28
N SER A 40 -0.37 -1.22 5.36
CA SER A 40 -1.54 -0.62 4.70
C SER A 40 -1.96 0.70 5.31
N PHE A 41 -1.82 0.86 6.64
CA PHE A 41 -1.98 2.16 7.28
C PHE A 41 -0.97 3.18 6.76
N LEU A 42 0.32 2.82 6.70
CA LEU A 42 1.39 3.70 6.21
C LEU A 42 1.19 4.10 4.74
N GLY A 43 0.83 3.15 3.87
CA GLY A 43 0.52 3.42 2.46
C GLY A 43 -0.63 4.42 2.30
N CYS A 44 -1.76 4.16 2.94
CA CYS A 44 -2.91 5.05 2.91
C CYS A 44 -2.59 6.44 3.47
N ALA A 45 -1.89 6.52 4.61
CA ALA A 45 -1.51 7.79 5.22
C ALA A 45 -0.56 8.59 4.32
N ALA A 46 0.45 7.95 3.73
CA ALA A 46 1.39 8.59 2.81
C ALA A 46 0.69 9.05 1.52
N LEU A 47 -0.23 8.27 0.96
CA LEU A 47 -1.05 8.73 -0.17
C LEU A 47 -1.95 9.90 0.21
N LYS A 48 -2.60 9.87 1.37
CA LYS A 48 -3.47 10.96 1.83
C LYS A 48 -2.69 12.25 2.04
N LEU A 49 -1.44 12.18 2.49
CA LEU A 49 -0.57 13.34 2.65
C LEU A 49 -0.28 14.04 1.30
N VAL A 50 0.00 13.26 0.24
CA VAL A 50 0.36 13.80 -1.07
C VAL A 50 -0.88 14.11 -1.93
N HIS A 51 -1.97 13.34 -1.75
CA HIS A 51 -3.21 13.45 -2.51
C HIS A 51 -4.45 13.53 -1.60
N PRO A 52 -4.59 14.59 -0.78
CA PRO A 52 -5.60 14.68 0.27
C PRO A 52 -7.04 14.55 -0.23
N ALA A 53 -7.32 15.03 -1.44
CA ALA A 53 -8.65 14.98 -2.05
C ALA A 53 -8.95 13.67 -2.83
N LYS A 54 -7.98 12.75 -2.93
CA LYS A 54 -8.09 11.54 -3.78
C LYS A 54 -8.06 10.23 -2.99
N VAL A 55 -7.87 10.29 -1.67
CA VAL A 55 -7.83 9.11 -0.78
C VAL A 55 -9.02 9.15 0.17
N PHE A 56 -9.78 8.06 0.21
CA PHE A 56 -11.02 7.92 0.95
C PHE A 56 -10.97 6.70 1.86
N TYR A 57 -11.53 6.83 3.06
CA TYR A 57 -11.55 5.79 4.10
C TYR A 57 -12.97 5.26 4.33
N PRO A 58 -13.12 4.09 4.98
CA PRO A 58 -14.43 3.62 5.43
C PRO A 58 -15.22 4.70 6.17
N GLY A 59 -16.48 4.89 5.78
CA GLY A 59 -17.35 5.97 6.27
C GLY A 59 -17.44 7.19 5.33
N ASP A 60 -16.49 7.39 4.42
CA ASP A 60 -16.60 8.41 3.37
C ASP A 60 -17.64 7.98 2.32
N ALA A 61 -18.50 8.90 1.89
CA ALA A 61 -19.50 8.61 0.86
C ALA A 61 -18.89 8.08 -0.45
N VAL A 62 -17.72 8.61 -0.83
CA VAL A 62 -16.97 8.15 -2.01
C VAL A 62 -16.42 6.75 -1.81
N TYR A 63 -15.92 6.42 -0.62
CA TYR A 63 -15.44 5.07 -0.33
C TYR A 63 -16.60 4.08 -0.48
N GLU A 64 -17.75 4.37 0.12
CA GLU A 64 -18.92 3.48 0.09
C GLU A 64 -19.45 3.26 -1.33
N ALA A 65 -19.48 4.32 -2.15
CA ALA A 65 -19.91 4.22 -3.54
C ALA A 65 -18.93 3.38 -4.37
N GLU A 66 -17.63 3.67 -4.26
CA GLU A 66 -16.61 2.95 -5.01
C GLU A 66 -16.52 1.49 -4.56
N ASN A 67 -16.56 1.19 -3.26
CA ASN A 67 -16.43 -0.18 -2.75
C ASN A 67 -17.63 -1.09 -3.13
N LYS A 68 -18.73 -0.53 -3.63
CA LYS A 68 -19.92 -1.26 -4.10
C LYS A 68 -20.08 -1.26 -5.63
N ALA A 69 -19.25 -0.51 -6.36
CA ALA A 69 -19.30 -0.38 -7.83
C ALA A 69 -18.67 -1.58 -8.56
N PHE A 70 -19.09 -2.80 -8.20
CA PHE A 70 -18.70 -4.04 -8.85
C PHE A 70 -19.91 -4.67 -9.54
N TRP A 71 -19.66 -5.31 -10.69
CA TRP A 71 -20.73 -6.03 -11.40
C TRP A 71 -21.25 -7.26 -10.63
N SER A 72 -20.39 -7.88 -9.82
CA SER A 72 -20.74 -9.03 -8.98
C SER A 72 -20.31 -8.81 -7.53
N ASN A 73 -21.14 -9.30 -6.60
CA ASN A 73 -20.89 -9.20 -5.18
C ASN A 73 -19.68 -10.03 -4.71
N THR A 74 -19.19 -10.97 -5.53
CA THR A 74 -18.01 -11.79 -5.21
C THR A 74 -16.73 -10.96 -5.02
N GLN A 75 -16.71 -9.72 -5.52
CA GLN A 75 -15.57 -8.80 -5.45
C GLN A 75 -15.68 -7.77 -4.31
N LEU A 76 -16.77 -7.78 -3.54
CA LEU A 76 -16.91 -6.92 -2.37
C LEU A 76 -15.90 -7.37 -1.31
N MET A 77 -14.98 -6.47 -0.97
CA MET A 77 -13.91 -6.67 0.00
C MET A 77 -13.77 -5.40 0.86
N ASN A 78 -12.80 -5.37 1.77
CA ASN A 78 -12.61 -4.26 2.70
C ASN A 78 -11.22 -3.62 2.51
N PRO A 79 -11.02 -2.79 1.46
CA PRO A 79 -9.80 -2.01 1.32
C PRO A 79 -9.55 -1.14 2.54
N LYS A 80 -8.28 -0.92 2.88
CA LYS A 80 -7.90 0.00 3.96
C LYS A 80 -8.23 1.45 3.59
N CYS A 81 -8.04 1.79 2.33
CA CYS A 81 -8.47 3.05 1.71
C CYS A 81 -8.67 2.86 0.21
N ILE A 82 -9.41 3.79 -0.39
CA ILE A 82 -9.59 3.89 -1.84
C ILE A 82 -8.84 5.11 -2.36
N PHE A 83 -8.01 4.92 -3.39
CA PHE A 83 -7.32 5.99 -4.11
C PHE A 83 -7.95 6.19 -5.48
N ARG A 84 -8.40 7.41 -5.79
CA ARG A 84 -9.09 7.81 -7.04
C ARG A 84 -8.20 8.75 -7.90
N PRO A 85 -7.21 8.21 -8.63
CA PRO A 85 -6.37 9.02 -9.51
C PRO A 85 -7.18 9.70 -10.63
N VAL A 86 -6.73 10.85 -11.11
CA VAL A 86 -7.38 11.59 -12.23
C VAL A 86 -6.50 11.72 -13.47
N ASN A 87 -5.24 11.30 -13.40
CA ASN A 87 -4.29 11.30 -14.51
C ASN A 87 -3.21 10.22 -14.32
N ALA A 88 -2.31 10.10 -15.29
CA ALA A 88 -1.23 9.11 -15.27
C ALA A 88 -0.20 9.40 -14.16
N GLU A 89 0.02 10.66 -13.82
CA GLU A 89 0.94 11.09 -12.77
C GLU A 89 0.47 10.58 -11.39
N ASP A 90 -0.82 10.69 -11.09
CA ASP A 90 -1.41 10.13 -9.88
C ASP A 90 -1.27 8.61 -9.81
N VAL A 91 -1.50 7.91 -10.94
CA VAL A 91 -1.34 6.45 -11.00
C VAL A 91 0.11 6.06 -10.69
N SER A 92 1.07 6.76 -11.31
CA SER A 92 2.50 6.57 -11.06
C SER A 92 2.84 6.81 -9.59
N ALA A 93 2.31 7.89 -8.99
CA ALA A 93 2.49 8.18 -7.57
C ALA A 93 1.91 7.08 -6.66
N GLY A 94 0.75 6.52 -7.01
CA GLY A 94 0.15 5.38 -6.32
C GLY A 94 1.03 4.13 -6.33
N ILE A 95 1.60 3.80 -7.49
CA ILE A 95 2.52 2.65 -7.65
C ILE A 95 3.82 2.88 -6.87
N LEU A 96 4.40 4.09 -6.97
CA LEU A 96 5.59 4.47 -6.22
C LEU A 96 5.35 4.41 -4.71
N ASN A 97 4.20 4.90 -4.25
CA ASN A 97 3.82 4.81 -2.85
C ASN A 97 3.82 3.36 -2.36
N SER A 98 3.14 2.46 -3.08
CA SER A 98 3.11 1.03 -2.74
C SER A 98 4.52 0.43 -2.65
N ARG A 99 5.43 0.79 -3.56
CA ARG A 99 6.84 0.36 -3.52
C ARG A 99 7.55 0.88 -2.26
N LEU A 100 7.37 2.14 -1.91
CA LEU A 100 8.06 2.76 -0.77
C LEU A 100 7.52 2.30 0.58
N THR A 101 6.22 2.09 0.69
CA THR A 101 5.55 1.69 1.94
C THR A 101 5.36 0.19 2.06
N GLN A 102 5.72 -0.59 1.04
CA GLN A 102 5.49 -2.04 0.94
C GLN A 102 4.00 -2.41 1.08
N THR A 103 3.10 -1.47 0.79
CA THR A 103 1.65 -1.67 0.90
C THR A 103 1.14 -2.42 -0.31
N LYS A 104 0.33 -3.47 -0.08
CA LYS A 104 -0.36 -4.17 -1.18
C LYS A 104 -1.46 -3.27 -1.75
N PHE A 105 -1.65 -3.37 -3.06
CA PHE A 105 -2.72 -2.67 -3.75
C PHE A 105 -3.44 -3.59 -4.75
N ALA A 106 -4.66 -3.23 -5.08
CA ALA A 106 -5.39 -3.74 -6.23
C ALA A 106 -5.82 -2.57 -7.12
N VAL A 107 -6.01 -2.84 -8.41
CA VAL A 107 -6.46 -1.84 -9.39
C VAL A 107 -7.81 -2.25 -9.94
N ARG A 108 -8.72 -1.29 -10.05
CA ARG A 108 -10.05 -1.50 -10.62
C ARG A 108 -10.32 -0.53 -11.77
N GLY A 109 -10.49 -1.09 -12.96
CA GLY A 109 -11.12 -0.44 -14.11
C GLY A 109 -12.65 -0.57 -14.04
N GLY A 110 -13.26 -1.22 -15.04
CA GLY A 110 -14.72 -1.40 -15.12
C GLY A 110 -15.35 -2.47 -14.22
N ALA A 111 -14.55 -3.21 -13.44
CA ALA A 111 -15.05 -4.13 -12.40
C ALA A 111 -15.90 -5.36 -12.85
N HIS A 112 -15.83 -5.78 -14.12
CA HIS A 112 -16.60 -6.91 -14.66
C HIS A 112 -16.02 -8.31 -14.39
N THR A 113 -14.84 -8.41 -13.76
CA THR A 113 -14.21 -9.70 -13.45
C THR A 113 -14.80 -10.31 -12.18
N ALA A 114 -15.63 -11.35 -12.30
CA ALA A 114 -16.28 -12.04 -11.17
C ALA A 114 -15.39 -13.04 -10.41
N ILE A 115 -14.15 -12.63 -10.10
CA ILE A 115 -13.19 -13.43 -9.33
C ILE A 115 -12.77 -12.63 -8.10
N LYS A 116 -12.94 -13.22 -6.92
CA LYS A 116 -12.60 -12.58 -5.65
C LYS A 116 -11.11 -12.17 -5.65
N GLY A 117 -10.83 -10.92 -5.28
CA GLY A 117 -9.46 -10.40 -5.16
C GLY A 117 -8.76 -10.00 -6.47
N PHE A 118 -9.38 -10.15 -7.65
CA PHE A 118 -8.74 -9.78 -8.92
C PHE A 118 -8.67 -8.27 -9.17
N ASN A 119 -9.70 -7.54 -8.71
CA ASN A 119 -9.86 -6.10 -8.90
C ASN A 119 -10.30 -5.41 -7.60
N SER A 120 -10.06 -6.06 -6.48
CA SER A 120 -10.41 -5.62 -5.12
C SER A 120 -9.42 -6.23 -4.13
N ILE A 121 -9.36 -5.73 -2.89
CA ILE A 121 -8.39 -6.18 -1.89
C ILE A 121 -8.93 -5.97 -0.47
N ASP A 122 -8.56 -6.85 0.45
CA ASP A 122 -8.73 -6.65 1.90
C ASP A 122 -7.45 -6.05 2.49
N ASP A 123 -7.59 -5.10 3.42
CA ASP A 123 -6.47 -4.53 4.17
C ASP A 123 -5.34 -4.00 3.23
N GLY A 124 -5.69 -3.28 2.17
CA GLY A 124 -4.75 -2.68 1.21
C GLY A 124 -5.29 -1.41 0.54
N VAL A 125 -4.53 -0.86 -0.42
CA VAL A 125 -4.99 0.28 -1.22
C VAL A 125 -5.78 -0.24 -2.41
N LEU A 126 -7.04 0.17 -2.55
CA LEU A 126 -7.79 -0.06 -3.79
C LEU A 126 -7.67 1.19 -4.67
N MET A 127 -6.94 1.09 -5.78
CA MET A 127 -6.85 2.14 -6.79
C MET A 127 -7.99 1.98 -7.80
N VAL A 128 -8.94 2.90 -7.80
CA VAL A 128 -10.09 2.87 -8.72
C VAL A 128 -9.93 3.91 -9.82
N LEU A 129 -10.01 3.49 -11.07
CA LEU A 129 -9.75 4.33 -12.24
C LEU A 129 -11.00 5.08 -12.73
N SER A 130 -12.00 5.27 -11.85
CA SER A 130 -13.33 5.81 -12.20
C SER A 130 -13.30 7.26 -12.71
N ASN A 131 -12.22 8.01 -12.45
CA ASN A 131 -12.03 9.37 -12.97
C ASN A 131 -11.20 9.43 -14.27
N LEU A 132 -10.66 8.30 -14.75
CA LEU A 132 -9.89 8.24 -15.99
C LEU A 132 -10.82 7.94 -17.18
N THR A 133 -11.60 8.94 -17.60
CA THR A 133 -12.69 8.78 -18.59
C THR A 133 -12.42 9.40 -19.96
N THR A 134 -11.23 9.99 -20.17
CA THR A 134 -10.90 10.67 -21.43
C THR A 134 -10.82 9.66 -22.59
N LEU A 135 -11.52 9.95 -23.68
CA LEU A 135 -11.47 9.20 -24.94
C LEU A 135 -11.10 10.15 -26.08
N ALA A 136 -10.06 9.83 -26.83
CA ALA A 136 -9.65 10.54 -28.03
C ALA A 136 -9.59 9.56 -29.20
N VAL A 137 -10.34 9.84 -30.26
CA VAL A 137 -10.35 9.05 -31.50
C VAL A 137 -9.45 9.75 -32.51
N SER A 138 -8.61 8.98 -33.21
CA SER A 138 -7.77 9.50 -34.29
C SER A 138 -8.63 10.04 -35.44
N SER A 139 -8.15 11.06 -36.14
CA SER A 139 -8.91 11.73 -37.22
C SER A 139 -9.12 10.87 -38.46
N ASP A 140 -8.46 9.73 -38.57
CA ASP A 140 -8.47 8.80 -39.71
C ASP A 140 -9.36 7.57 -39.49
N ARG A 141 -10.24 7.60 -38.48
CA ARG A 141 -11.21 6.52 -38.19
C ARG A 141 -12.59 6.77 -38.75
#